data_AF-A0A3G9J3G3-F1
#
_entry.id   AF-A0A3G9J3G3-F1
#
_cell.length_a   1.000
_cell.length_b   1.000
_cell.length_c   1.000
_cell.angle_alpha   90.00
_cell.angle_beta   90.00
_cell.angle_gamma   90.00
#
_symmetry.space_group_name_H-M   'P 1'
#
loop_
_entity.id
_entity.type
_entity.pdbx_description
1 polymer ?
#
loop_
_entity_poly.entity_id
_entity_poly.type
_entity_poly.pdbx_seq_one_letter_code
_entity_poly.pdbx_strand_id
1 'polypeptide(L)'
;MAGAIMNAVPAFAANNTGATADPSATVTTKTTFDKYLVMKKNANVPNATFSYTVSIPTDDEMKSLPNPEDTNGTNLTIRKGIGSPTASSTTFEAGDQTFDSAQTVRTNTDSKTYDEKTADQVIGLDKDHKYAKQTSTVDFSKVTFSEPGVYRYKITENDTSEKGITKDSTARYLDVYVESDDNGKLSIQGYVFHTANKAQKKDGTNPEEKNKGFTNTYTTQDLTLTKTVTGNQGFRDQYFKFHVDITDLDGGARLFLTDKDGHKPYKSTDTVAYAYNAGTGKRDGGQKRFVATEGKGSFADVSAPAGADADMSGLALTANDSGNASFDVYLKHGESLKVNGLTEGAKYTVTETSEDYSASATKNAQAIDLTHSKDDHTDAIATQTLAGDETIAYTNDREGVLPTGIYHNNRAAFNIMGIAAAGGAIAIVIRKRRKNVEQALKNSNK
;
A
#
# COMPACT_ATOMS: atom_id res chain seq x y z
N MET A 1 56.76 36.55 2.34
CA MET A 1 56.53 35.10 2.22
C MET A 1 55.07 34.86 2.59
N ALA A 2 54.27 34.42 1.62
CA ALA A 2 52.83 34.22 1.77
C ALA A 2 52.56 32.85 2.39
N GLY A 3 51.82 32.82 3.51
CA GLY A 3 51.32 31.60 4.14
C GLY A 3 49.93 31.28 3.59
N ALA A 4 49.76 30.09 3.02
CA ALA A 4 48.52 29.63 2.44
C ALA A 4 47.47 29.34 3.52
N ILE A 5 46.30 29.96 3.40
CA ILE A 5 45.09 29.68 4.18
C ILE A 5 44.37 28.54 3.45
N MET A 6 44.24 27.37 4.09
CA MET A 6 43.42 26.26 3.59
C MET A 6 41.95 26.62 3.77
N ASN A 7 41.24 26.83 2.66
CA ASN A 7 39.79 26.93 2.64
C ASN A 7 39.19 25.52 2.69
N ALA A 8 38.44 25.21 3.75
CA ALA A 8 37.59 24.03 3.81
C ALA A 8 36.41 24.19 2.85
N VAL A 9 36.18 23.18 2.02
CA VAL A 9 35.06 23.13 1.07
C VAL A 9 33.79 22.75 1.83
N PRO A 10 32.71 23.55 1.79
CA PRO A 10 31.44 23.18 2.41
C PRO A 10 30.79 22.07 1.61
N ALA A 11 30.27 21.06 2.29
CA ALA A 11 29.62 19.93 1.67
C ALA A 11 28.11 19.95 1.93
N PHE A 12 27.38 20.20 0.84
CA PHE A 12 25.95 20.49 0.71
C PHE A 12 24.98 19.65 1.56
N ALA A 13 23.99 20.34 2.13
CA ALA A 13 22.62 19.89 2.30
C ALA A 13 21.74 20.67 1.30
N ALA A 14 20.89 19.99 0.54
CA ALA A 14 20.15 20.56 -0.59
C ALA A 14 18.95 21.41 -0.14
N ASN A 15 19.07 22.73 -0.30
CA ASN A 15 18.11 23.72 -0.84
C ASN A 15 18.32 25.10 -0.18
N ASN A 16 19.19 25.93 -0.76
CA ASN A 16 18.76 27.08 -1.59
C ASN A 16 19.98 27.72 -2.29
N THR A 17 19.83 27.91 -3.60
CA THR A 17 20.55 28.85 -4.51
C THR A 17 22.08 28.95 -4.45
N GLY A 18 22.73 28.48 -5.51
CA GLY A 18 24.02 29.04 -5.92
C GLY A 18 23.85 30.49 -6.38
N ALA A 19 24.62 31.37 -5.76
CA ALA A 19 25.14 32.57 -6.39
C ALA A 19 26.54 32.79 -5.81
N THR A 20 27.42 33.37 -6.62
CA THR A 20 28.68 33.99 -6.23
C THR A 20 28.68 34.42 -4.77
N ALA A 21 29.79 34.20 -4.04
CA ALA A 21 30.00 34.72 -2.70
C ALA A 21 29.55 36.18 -2.60
N ASP A 22 28.28 36.36 -2.25
CA ASP A 22 27.71 37.52 -1.67
C ASP A 22 27.87 37.24 -0.18
N PRO A 23 28.73 37.97 0.54
CA PRO A 23 28.85 37.83 1.99
C PRO A 23 27.53 38.17 2.73
N SER A 24 26.45 38.51 2.01
CA SER A 24 25.10 38.73 2.51
C SER A 24 24.11 37.55 2.32
N ALA A 25 24.51 36.39 1.78
CA ALA A 25 23.61 35.24 1.66
C ALA A 25 23.32 34.61 3.03
N THR A 26 22.25 35.08 3.66
CA THR A 26 21.78 34.62 4.98
C THR A 26 21.46 33.13 4.91
N VAL A 27 22.31 32.26 5.48
CA VAL A 27 21.92 30.89 5.78
C VAL A 27 20.70 30.98 6.70
N THR A 28 19.59 30.42 6.24
CA THR A 28 18.32 30.55 6.94
C THR A 28 18.37 29.76 8.23
N THR A 29 17.60 30.17 9.24
CA THR A 29 17.41 29.42 10.49
C THR A 29 16.64 28.10 10.30
N LYS A 30 16.56 27.59 9.07
CA LYS A 30 15.81 26.40 8.69
C LYS A 30 16.66 25.50 7.81
N THR A 31 16.40 24.20 7.90
CA THR A 31 16.96 23.16 7.03
C THR A 31 15.92 22.11 6.76
N THR A 32 16.19 21.17 5.84
CA THR A 32 15.23 20.15 5.44
C THR A 32 15.84 18.76 5.37
N PHE A 33 15.00 17.74 5.53
CA PHE A 33 15.32 16.36 5.21
C PHE A 33 14.15 15.72 4.45
N ASP A 34 14.47 14.70 3.67
CA ASP A 34 13.50 13.98 2.86
C ASP A 34 12.79 12.89 3.67
N LYS A 35 11.54 12.64 3.30
CA LYS A 35 10.76 11.50 3.75
C LYS A 35 10.38 10.67 2.52
N TYR A 36 10.76 9.40 2.54
CA TYR A 36 10.39 8.44 1.51
C TYR A 36 9.37 7.43 2.06
N LEU A 37 8.43 7.05 1.22
CA LEU A 37 7.48 5.96 1.48
C LEU A 37 7.55 4.96 0.32
N VAL A 38 8.12 3.79 0.57
CA VAL A 38 8.32 2.71 -0.41
C VAL A 38 7.12 1.75 -0.39
N MET A 39 6.64 1.35 -1.54
CA MET A 39 5.44 0.51 -1.71
C MET A 39 5.54 -0.36 -2.97
N LYS A 40 4.75 -1.43 -3.08
CA LYS A 40 4.66 -2.23 -4.31
C LYS A 40 4.24 -1.35 -5.50
N LYS A 41 4.69 -1.67 -6.71
CA LYS A 41 4.37 -0.88 -7.93
C LYS A 41 2.88 -0.72 -8.21
N ASN A 42 2.10 -1.75 -7.94
CA ASN A 42 0.65 -1.75 -8.12
C ASN A 42 -0.13 -1.13 -6.93
N ALA A 43 0.56 -0.76 -5.84
CA ALA A 43 -0.07 -0.04 -4.73
C ALA A 43 -0.24 1.44 -5.05
N ASN A 44 -1.20 2.09 -4.41
CA ASN A 44 -1.33 3.54 -4.45
C ASN A 44 -0.68 4.16 -3.22
N VAL A 45 -0.30 5.43 -3.32
CA VAL A 45 0.14 6.21 -2.15
C VAL A 45 -1.02 6.29 -1.14
N PRO A 46 -0.82 5.88 0.13
CA PRO A 46 -1.85 5.99 1.14
C PRO A 46 -1.98 7.44 1.63
N ASN A 47 -3.11 7.75 2.26
CA ASN A 47 -3.24 8.97 3.05
C ASN A 47 -2.58 8.72 4.40
N ALA A 48 -1.39 9.28 4.63
CA ALA A 48 -0.62 9.02 5.85
C ALA A 48 0.16 10.26 6.28
N THR A 49 0.25 10.50 7.59
CA THR A 49 1.05 11.62 8.14
C THR A 49 2.14 11.12 9.08
N PHE A 50 3.38 11.59 8.88
CA PHE A 50 4.53 11.27 9.72
C PHE A 50 5.01 12.51 10.46
N SER A 51 5.35 12.34 11.74
CA SER A 51 5.85 13.41 12.61
C SER A 51 7.20 13.04 13.21
N TYR A 52 7.94 14.06 13.64
CA TYR A 52 9.33 13.91 14.07
C TYR A 52 9.57 14.63 15.39
N THR A 53 10.44 14.05 16.21
CA THR A 53 10.95 14.69 17.41
C THR A 53 12.40 15.12 17.17
N VAL A 54 12.67 16.41 17.40
CA VAL A 54 14.04 16.94 17.46
C VAL A 54 14.40 17.12 18.92
N SER A 55 15.35 16.33 19.40
CA SER A 55 15.76 16.28 20.79
C SER A 55 17.25 16.58 20.94
N ILE A 56 17.65 16.91 22.16
CA ILE A 56 19.05 17.06 22.53
C ILE A 56 19.60 15.67 22.88
N PRO A 57 20.76 15.24 22.34
CA PRO A 57 21.38 13.97 22.72
C PRO A 57 21.67 13.88 24.22
N THR A 58 21.55 12.68 24.78
CA THR A 58 21.87 12.38 26.18
C THR A 58 23.36 12.59 26.49
N ASP A 59 23.73 12.71 27.76
CA ASP A 59 25.16 12.76 28.15
C ASP A 59 25.93 11.53 27.65
N ASP A 60 25.34 10.34 27.75
CA ASP A 60 25.95 9.10 27.30
C ASP A 60 26.20 9.08 25.79
N GLU A 61 25.25 9.59 25.00
CA GLU A 61 25.44 9.75 23.54
C GLU A 61 26.53 10.76 23.19
N MET A 62 26.84 11.71 24.07
CA MET A 62 27.87 12.72 23.83
C MET A 62 29.26 12.28 24.31
N LYS A 63 29.38 11.31 25.24
CA LYS A 63 30.65 10.88 25.83
C LYS A 63 31.68 10.38 24.81
N SER A 64 31.23 9.79 23.70
CA SER A 64 32.10 9.26 22.65
C SER A 64 32.53 10.30 21.62
N LEU A 65 31.99 11.53 21.69
CA LEU A 65 32.31 12.61 20.77
C LEU A 65 33.35 13.57 21.38
N PRO A 66 34.24 14.15 20.55
CA PRO A 66 35.12 15.22 20.99
C PRO A 66 34.32 16.38 21.56
N ASN A 67 34.60 16.75 22.81
CA ASN A 67 33.94 17.86 23.48
C ASN A 67 34.77 19.16 23.30
N PRO A 68 34.23 20.34 23.65
CA PRO A 68 34.96 21.61 23.55
C PRO A 68 36.27 21.70 24.34
N GLU A 69 36.52 20.80 25.28
CA GLU A 69 37.75 20.75 26.07
C GLU A 69 38.87 19.96 25.36
N ASP A 70 38.53 19.18 24.32
CA ASP A 70 39.49 18.46 23.48
C ASP A 70 40.12 19.38 22.41
N THR A 71 41.23 20.01 22.81
CA THR A 71 41.97 20.98 21.97
C THR A 71 42.97 20.34 21.01
N ASN A 72 43.27 19.03 21.15
CA ASN A 72 44.37 18.37 20.43
C ASN A 72 43.91 17.37 19.34
N GLY A 73 42.60 17.18 19.16
CA GLY A 73 42.05 16.24 18.18
C GLY A 73 42.03 16.73 16.72
N THR A 74 42.04 15.79 15.78
CA THR A 74 41.79 16.01 14.33
C THR A 74 40.31 16.21 13.99
N ASN A 75 39.42 16.10 14.97
CA ASN A 75 37.97 16.21 14.84
C ASN A 75 37.42 17.50 15.46
N LEU A 76 36.38 18.09 14.87
CA LEU A 76 35.67 19.24 15.41
C LEU A 76 35.06 18.90 16.77
N THR A 77 35.11 19.86 17.68
CA THR A 77 34.46 19.76 18.98
C THR A 77 32.95 19.93 18.81
N ILE A 78 32.17 19.04 19.40
CA ILE A 78 30.71 19.00 19.25
C ILE A 78 30.06 19.31 20.60
N ARG A 79 29.17 20.30 20.60
CA ARG A 79 28.34 20.69 21.74
C ARG A 79 27.00 19.99 21.66
N LYS A 80 26.39 19.78 22.83
CA LYS A 80 24.97 19.42 22.91
C LYS A 80 24.13 20.53 22.29
N GLY A 81 23.11 20.13 21.54
CA GLY A 81 22.07 21.03 21.07
C GLY A 81 21.44 21.83 22.22
N ILE A 82 20.88 22.98 21.88
CA ILE A 82 20.20 23.88 22.81
C ILE A 82 18.82 24.26 22.28
N GLY A 83 17.95 24.73 23.18
CA GLY A 83 16.59 25.13 22.84
C GLY A 83 15.72 23.94 22.42
N SER A 84 14.62 24.24 21.73
CA SER A 84 13.63 23.24 21.29
C SER A 84 13.23 23.52 19.83
N PRO A 85 14.14 23.25 18.87
CA PRO A 85 13.79 23.33 17.46
C PRO A 85 12.67 22.34 17.13
N THR A 86 11.93 22.62 16.07
CA THR A 86 10.78 21.80 15.66
C THR A 86 10.94 21.32 14.23
N ALA A 87 10.51 20.09 13.95
CA ALA A 87 10.40 19.57 12.60
C ALA A 87 8.92 19.55 12.17
N SER A 88 8.63 19.95 10.93
CA SER A 88 7.27 19.85 10.38
C SER A 88 6.90 18.40 10.09
N SER A 89 5.61 18.07 10.18
CA SER A 89 5.12 16.79 9.68
C SER A 89 5.26 16.69 8.16
N THR A 90 5.19 15.47 7.64
CA THR A 90 5.05 15.19 6.21
C THR A 90 3.76 14.41 6.00
N THR A 91 3.00 14.78 4.98
CA THR A 91 1.73 14.13 4.64
C THR A 91 1.83 13.60 3.21
N PHE A 92 1.44 12.34 3.06
CA PHE A 92 1.30 11.65 1.79
C PHE A 92 -0.17 11.54 1.46
N GLU A 93 -0.51 11.74 0.19
CA GLU A 93 -1.89 11.71 -0.28
C GLU A 93 -2.06 10.83 -1.52
N ALA A 94 -3.28 10.31 -1.68
CA ALA A 94 -3.66 9.51 -2.83
C ALA A 94 -3.52 10.29 -4.15
N GLY A 95 -2.51 9.91 -4.93
CA GLY A 95 -2.20 10.54 -6.22
C GLY A 95 -0.88 11.31 -6.24
N ASP A 96 -0.19 11.38 -5.10
CA ASP A 96 1.19 11.87 -5.05
C ASP A 96 2.07 11.19 -6.11
N GLN A 97 3.01 11.95 -6.65
CA GLN A 97 3.95 11.45 -7.63
C GLN A 97 4.81 10.33 -7.03
N THR A 98 5.03 9.30 -7.84
CA THR A 98 5.87 8.16 -7.47
C THR A 98 6.97 7.93 -8.48
N PHE A 99 8.04 7.29 -8.02
CA PHE A 99 9.22 6.98 -8.80
C PHE A 99 9.63 5.52 -8.55
N ASP A 100 10.03 4.81 -9.59
CA ASP A 100 10.50 3.41 -9.53
C ASP A 100 12.03 3.29 -9.50
N SER A 101 12.72 4.43 -9.53
CA SER A 101 14.16 4.55 -9.54
C SER A 101 14.57 5.79 -8.76
N ALA A 102 15.69 5.70 -8.05
CA ALA A 102 16.21 6.82 -7.26
C ALA A 102 16.48 8.02 -8.19
N GLN A 103 15.76 9.11 -7.95
CA GLN A 103 15.91 10.32 -8.74
C GLN A 103 17.27 10.97 -8.45
N THR A 104 17.89 11.53 -9.48
CA THR A 104 19.07 12.38 -9.32
C THR A 104 18.66 13.82 -9.56
N VAL A 105 18.82 14.68 -8.55
CA VAL A 105 18.61 16.11 -8.73
C VAL A 105 19.85 16.66 -9.46
N ARG A 106 19.64 17.30 -10.62
CA ARG A 106 20.65 18.13 -11.27
C ARG A 106 20.51 19.55 -10.74
N THR A 107 21.47 20.02 -9.94
CA THR A 107 21.60 21.44 -9.62
C THR A 107 22.37 22.13 -10.75
N ASN A 108 21.68 22.58 -11.81
CA ASN A 108 22.30 23.48 -12.76
C ASN A 108 22.48 24.84 -12.09
N THR A 109 23.72 25.16 -11.72
CA THR A 109 24.14 26.52 -11.37
C THR A 109 24.86 27.08 -12.59
N ASP A 110 24.48 28.28 -13.03
CA ASP A 110 24.95 28.98 -14.24
C ASP A 110 26.29 28.53 -14.83
N SER A 111 26.23 28.00 -16.06
CA SER A 111 27.34 27.80 -17.03
C SER A 111 28.66 27.19 -16.53
N LYS A 112 28.70 26.57 -15.35
CA LYS A 112 29.83 25.74 -14.89
C LYS A 112 29.29 24.42 -14.34
N THR A 113 29.44 23.39 -15.15
CA THR A 113 29.06 22.01 -14.84
C THR A 113 29.89 21.48 -13.67
N TYR A 114 29.33 21.53 -12.47
CA TYR A 114 29.71 20.64 -11.37
C TYR A 114 28.66 19.53 -11.31
N ASP A 115 29.00 18.35 -11.84
CA ASP A 115 28.12 17.16 -11.85
C ASP A 115 28.08 16.47 -10.47
N GLU A 116 27.78 17.18 -9.38
CA GLU A 116 27.42 16.52 -8.12
C GLU A 116 25.95 16.08 -8.18
N LYS A 117 25.71 14.93 -8.81
CA LYS A 117 24.44 14.23 -8.71
C LYS A 117 24.30 13.64 -7.31
N THR A 118 23.55 14.31 -6.43
CA THR A 118 23.09 13.62 -5.21
C THR A 118 21.80 12.87 -5.54
N ALA A 119 21.88 11.53 -5.56
CA ALA A 119 20.72 10.67 -5.70
C ALA A 119 19.86 10.66 -4.43
N ASP A 120 18.57 10.39 -4.58
CA ASP A 120 17.73 10.00 -3.45
C ASP A 120 18.30 8.76 -2.74
N GLN A 121 18.26 8.75 -1.41
CA GLN A 121 18.75 7.64 -0.59
C GLN A 121 17.58 6.81 -0.06
N VAL A 122 16.89 6.13 -0.98
CA VAL A 122 15.70 5.34 -0.67
C VAL A 122 16.12 3.94 -0.22
N ILE A 123 15.90 3.62 1.05
CA ILE A 123 16.21 2.29 1.59
C ILE A 123 15.10 1.31 1.20
N GLY A 124 15.46 0.14 0.68
CA GLY A 124 14.49 -0.92 0.35
C GLY A 124 13.79 -0.76 -1.00
N LEU A 125 14.25 0.15 -1.87
CA LEU A 125 13.75 0.23 -3.25
C LEU A 125 14.35 -0.91 -4.09
N ASP A 126 13.49 -1.72 -4.70
CA ASP A 126 13.85 -2.77 -5.66
C ASP A 126 12.97 -2.70 -6.93
N LYS A 127 13.12 -3.67 -7.84
CA LYS A 127 12.43 -3.70 -9.14
C LYS A 127 10.89 -3.78 -9.07
N ASP A 128 10.36 -4.29 -7.96
CA ASP A 128 8.94 -4.53 -7.73
C ASP A 128 8.30 -3.41 -6.89
N HIS A 129 9.11 -2.46 -6.43
CA HIS A 129 8.70 -1.33 -5.62
C HIS A 129 8.83 0.01 -6.35
N LYS A 130 8.11 0.99 -5.82
CA LYS A 130 8.21 2.41 -6.13
C LYS A 130 8.20 3.19 -4.82
N TYR A 131 8.48 4.49 -4.88
CA TYR A 131 8.39 5.36 -3.71
C TYR A 131 7.72 6.68 -4.02
N ALA A 132 7.04 7.23 -3.01
CA ALA A 132 6.65 8.63 -2.94
C ALA A 132 7.66 9.40 -2.06
N LYS A 133 7.77 10.71 -2.27
CA LYS A 133 8.71 11.58 -1.57
C LYS A 133 8.02 12.84 -1.05
N GLN A 134 8.29 13.20 0.20
CA GLN A 134 7.91 14.46 0.82
C GLN A 134 9.13 15.08 1.53
N THR A 135 9.02 16.33 1.98
CA THR A 135 10.13 17.05 2.64
C THR A 135 9.67 17.64 3.98
N SER A 136 10.43 17.38 5.04
CA SER A 136 10.22 18.00 6.36
C SER A 136 11.17 19.18 6.54
N THR A 137 10.71 20.23 7.23
CA THR A 137 11.50 21.40 7.59
C THR A 137 11.80 21.42 9.09
N VAL A 138 13.09 21.51 9.44
CA VAL A 138 13.55 21.76 10.81
C VAL A 138 13.77 23.26 11.00
N ASP A 139 13.15 23.83 12.03
CA ASP A 139 13.14 25.27 12.30
C ASP A 139 13.88 25.60 13.61
N PHE A 140 14.96 26.38 13.49
CA PHE A 140 15.80 26.90 14.56
C PHE A 140 15.54 28.38 14.86
N SER A 141 14.53 29.01 14.26
CA SER A 141 14.24 30.45 14.44
C SER A 141 13.98 30.87 15.89
N LYS A 142 13.60 29.92 16.76
CA LYS A 142 13.38 30.13 18.20
C LYS A 142 14.58 29.75 19.07
N VAL A 143 15.68 29.29 18.47
CA VAL A 143 16.90 28.91 19.17
C VAL A 143 17.85 30.10 19.21
N THR A 144 18.33 30.45 20.40
CA THR A 144 19.32 31.52 20.58
C THR A 144 20.65 30.90 20.98
N PHE A 145 21.63 30.97 20.08
CA PHE A 145 22.99 30.50 20.35
C PHE A 145 23.79 31.53 21.14
N SER A 146 24.58 31.05 22.09
CA SER A 146 25.36 31.88 23.02
C SER A 146 26.85 31.95 22.68
N GLU A 147 27.34 31.03 21.86
CA GLU A 147 28.75 30.96 21.44
C GLU A 147 28.86 30.26 20.07
N PRO A 148 29.97 30.45 19.34
CA PRO A 148 30.23 29.70 18.11
C PRO A 148 30.56 28.23 18.41
N GLY A 149 30.25 27.35 17.47
CA GLY A 149 30.54 25.92 17.55
C GLY A 149 29.57 25.05 16.77
N VAL A 150 29.79 23.73 16.85
CA VAL A 150 28.91 22.72 16.25
C VAL A 150 27.94 22.21 17.31
N TYR A 151 26.64 22.38 17.09
CA TYR A 151 25.57 21.94 17.99
C TYR A 151 24.87 20.71 17.43
N ARG A 152 24.91 19.60 18.17
CA ARG A 152 24.30 18.33 17.74
C ARG A 152 22.90 18.13 18.29
N TYR A 153 21.99 17.80 17.40
CA TYR A 153 20.62 17.40 17.68
C TYR A 153 20.38 15.95 17.23
N LYS A 154 19.41 15.30 17.84
CA LYS A 154 18.94 13.96 17.48
C LYS A 154 17.52 14.05 16.93
N ILE A 155 17.30 13.53 15.73
CA ILE A 155 15.99 13.48 15.07
C ILE A 155 15.53 12.03 15.04
N THR A 156 14.31 11.79 15.52
CA THR A 156 13.63 10.49 15.45
C THR A 156 12.27 10.65 14.81
N GLU A 157 11.86 9.68 14.01
CA GLU A 157 10.47 9.57 13.58
C GLU A 157 9.61 9.01 14.72
N ASN A 158 8.50 9.70 14.99
CA ASN A 158 7.55 9.30 16.01
C ASN A 158 6.79 8.05 15.56
N ASP A 159 6.22 7.31 16.53
CA ASP A 159 5.33 6.20 16.19
C ASP A 159 4.11 6.69 15.41
N THR A 160 3.61 5.82 14.54
CA THR A 160 2.44 6.05 13.71
C THR A 160 1.39 4.96 13.95
N SER A 161 0.12 5.33 13.90
CA SER A 161 -1.01 4.39 13.92
C SER A 161 -1.48 3.99 12.53
N GLU A 162 -0.84 4.53 11.47
CA GLU A 162 -1.18 4.23 10.09
C GLU A 162 -0.91 2.76 9.78
N LYS A 163 -1.90 2.08 9.19
CA LYS A 163 -1.86 0.64 8.95
C LYS A 163 -0.92 0.28 7.80
N GLY A 164 -0.30 -0.89 7.88
CA GLY A 164 0.65 -1.37 6.87
C GLY A 164 1.95 -0.57 6.79
N ILE A 165 2.18 0.41 7.67
CA ILE A 165 3.42 1.20 7.68
C ILE A 165 4.45 0.57 8.61
N THR A 166 5.62 0.26 8.08
CA THR A 166 6.82 0.00 8.89
C THR A 166 7.71 1.23 8.88
N LYS A 167 7.95 1.79 10.07
CA LYS A 167 8.74 3.01 10.23
C LYS A 167 10.26 2.78 10.17
N ASP A 168 10.99 3.78 9.73
CA ASP A 168 12.43 3.90 9.98
C ASP A 168 12.67 4.31 11.44
N SER A 169 13.07 3.35 12.27
CA SER A 169 13.34 3.56 13.69
C SER A 169 14.76 4.08 13.97
N THR A 170 15.61 4.17 12.96
CA THR A 170 17.00 4.57 13.14
C THR A 170 17.08 6.07 13.37
N ALA A 171 17.62 6.49 14.52
CA ALA A 171 17.83 7.90 14.80
C ALA A 171 18.78 8.53 13.78
N ARG A 172 18.58 9.82 13.51
CA ARG A 172 19.49 10.65 12.73
C ARG A 172 20.06 11.74 13.61
N TYR A 173 21.23 12.23 13.26
CA TYR A 173 21.87 13.34 13.95
C TYR A 173 22.05 14.51 13.00
N LEU A 174 21.78 15.70 13.52
CA LEU A 174 21.87 16.96 12.80
C LEU A 174 22.88 17.86 13.52
N ASP A 175 23.99 18.14 12.83
CA ASP A 175 25.01 19.08 13.29
C ASP A 175 24.70 20.47 12.72
N VAL A 176 24.55 21.45 13.59
CA VAL A 176 24.30 22.87 13.26
C VAL A 176 25.58 23.65 13.51
N TYR A 177 26.14 24.23 12.46
CA TYR A 177 27.40 24.97 12.51
C TYR A 177 27.07 26.44 12.76
N VAL A 178 27.53 26.97 13.89
CA VAL A 178 27.32 28.37 14.29
C VAL A 178 28.65 29.08 14.33
N GLU A 179 28.75 30.20 13.62
CA GLU A 179 29.95 31.02 13.59
C GLU A 179 29.63 32.45 14.03
N SER A 180 30.65 33.12 14.56
CA SER A 180 30.59 34.55 14.86
C SER A 180 31.17 35.35 13.70
N ASP A 181 30.53 36.45 13.33
CA ASP A 181 31.18 37.47 12.51
C ASP A 181 32.23 38.26 13.34
N ASP A 182 32.96 39.16 12.67
CA ASP A 182 33.98 40.03 13.26
C ASP A 182 33.42 40.95 14.38
N ASN A 183 32.10 41.14 14.44
CA ASN A 183 31.42 41.96 15.44
C ASN A 183 30.87 41.14 16.63
N GLY A 184 31.11 39.82 16.67
CA GLY A 184 30.59 38.96 17.71
C GLY A 184 29.16 38.45 17.46
N LYS A 185 28.55 38.73 16.30
CA LYS A 185 27.19 38.30 15.99
C LYS A 185 27.20 36.86 15.51
N LEU A 186 26.43 36.00 16.19
CA LEU A 186 26.31 34.59 15.87
C LEU A 186 25.28 34.35 14.77
N SER A 187 25.62 33.46 13.84
CA SER A 187 24.73 32.98 12.79
C SER A 187 24.99 31.52 12.46
N ILE A 188 23.94 30.81 12.04
CA ILE A 188 24.09 29.45 11.51
C ILE A 188 24.74 29.57 10.14
N GLN A 189 25.78 28.78 9.87
CA GLN A 189 26.48 28.74 8.58
C GLN A 189 26.24 27.44 7.81
N GLY A 190 25.74 26.40 8.47
CA GLY A 190 25.52 25.13 7.79
C GLY A 190 24.88 24.06 8.65
N TYR A 191 24.46 23.01 7.94
CA TYR A 191 23.79 21.85 8.50
C TYR A 191 24.42 20.60 7.92
N VAL A 192 24.63 19.59 8.75
CA VAL A 192 25.07 18.27 8.29
C VAL A 192 24.19 17.20 8.93
N PHE A 193 23.55 16.38 8.09
CA PHE A 193 22.63 15.32 8.49
C PHE A 193 23.24 13.94 8.23
N HIS A 194 23.21 13.06 9.23
CA HIS A 194 23.89 11.76 9.17
C HIS A 194 23.21 10.71 10.06
N THR A 195 23.48 9.43 9.80
CA THR A 195 22.92 8.29 10.56
C THR A 195 23.74 7.94 11.79
N ALA A 196 25.06 8.09 11.75
CA ALA A 196 25.93 7.75 12.86
C ALA A 196 26.14 8.91 13.83
N ASN A 197 26.06 8.62 15.13
CA ASN A 197 26.55 9.53 16.15
C ASN A 197 28.09 9.52 16.22
N LYS A 198 28.75 10.04 15.18
CA LYS A 198 30.22 10.07 15.04
C LYS A 198 30.76 11.50 14.99
N ALA A 199 32.05 11.65 15.32
CA ALA A 199 32.72 12.94 15.28
C ALA A 199 32.91 13.45 13.84
N GLN A 200 32.87 14.77 13.66
CA GLN A 200 33.15 15.43 12.38
C GLN A 200 34.65 15.75 12.29
N LYS A 201 35.27 15.55 11.12
CA LYS A 201 36.70 15.88 10.94
C LYS A 201 36.90 17.38 10.76
N LYS A 202 38.02 17.92 11.28
CA LYS A 202 38.39 19.36 11.12
C LYS A 202 38.82 19.72 9.69
N ASP A 203 39.28 18.74 8.93
CA ASP A 203 39.79 18.93 7.56
C ASP A 203 38.69 19.16 6.51
N GLY A 204 37.42 19.20 6.91
CA GLY A 204 36.28 19.38 6.02
C GLY A 204 35.98 18.16 5.15
N THR A 205 36.64 17.01 5.39
CA THR A 205 36.26 15.77 4.72
C THR A 205 34.85 15.36 5.14
N ASN A 206 34.05 14.92 4.17
CA ASN A 206 32.67 14.53 4.39
C ASN A 206 32.58 13.50 5.53
N PRO A 207 31.65 13.66 6.50
CA PRO A 207 31.35 12.56 7.39
C PRO A 207 30.96 11.32 6.59
N GLU A 208 31.49 10.18 7.01
CA GLU A 208 30.92 8.90 6.63
C GLU A 208 29.43 8.89 7.01
N GLU A 209 28.60 8.20 6.24
CA GLU A 209 27.18 8.00 6.55
C GLU A 209 26.30 9.27 6.52
N LYS A 210 26.63 10.22 5.64
CA LYS A 210 25.68 11.28 5.26
C LYS A 210 24.35 10.67 4.83
N ASN A 211 23.29 11.27 5.35
CA ASN A 211 21.94 10.80 5.15
C ASN A 211 21.06 11.92 4.58
N LYS A 212 20.07 11.56 3.78
CA LYS A 212 19.09 12.48 3.18
C LYS A 212 17.75 12.52 3.91
N GLY A 213 17.43 11.50 4.72
CA GLY A 213 16.08 11.34 5.21
C GLY A 213 15.75 10.01 5.88
N PHE A 214 14.45 9.82 6.09
CA PHE A 214 13.84 8.62 6.64
C PHE A 214 13.11 7.85 5.54
N THR A 215 13.18 6.51 5.55
CA THR A 215 12.45 5.67 4.58
C THR A 215 11.50 4.72 5.30
N ASN A 216 10.20 4.92 5.10
CA ASN A 216 9.20 3.93 5.54
C ASN A 216 8.84 2.99 4.41
N THR A 217 8.30 1.83 4.77
CA THR A 217 7.65 0.92 3.83
C THR A 217 6.16 0.87 4.10
N TYR A 218 5.38 0.69 3.04
CA TYR A 218 3.94 0.50 3.06
C TYR A 218 3.60 -0.86 2.44
N THR A 219 3.20 -1.79 3.30
CA THR A 219 2.82 -3.16 2.93
C THR A 219 1.35 -3.18 2.54
N THR A 220 1.10 -3.71 1.35
CA THR A 220 -0.25 -3.84 0.79
C THR A 220 -0.43 -5.19 0.13
N GLN A 221 -1.68 -5.65 0.09
CA GLN A 221 -2.07 -6.94 -0.43
C GLN A 221 -3.15 -6.78 -1.50
N ASP A 222 -3.29 -7.77 -2.39
CA ASP A 222 -4.29 -7.75 -3.46
C ASP A 222 -5.47 -8.69 -3.17
N LEU A 223 -6.68 -8.31 -3.58
CA LEU A 223 -7.86 -9.18 -3.59
C LEU A 223 -8.27 -9.44 -5.04
N THR A 224 -8.28 -10.71 -5.45
CA THR A 224 -8.73 -11.15 -6.76
C THR A 224 -10.05 -11.90 -6.66
N LEU A 225 -11.07 -11.46 -7.39
CA LEU A 225 -12.34 -12.16 -7.58
C LEU A 225 -12.37 -12.78 -8.98
N THR A 226 -12.72 -14.05 -9.10
CA THR A 226 -12.83 -14.74 -10.41
C THR A 226 -14.16 -15.45 -10.58
N LYS A 227 -14.65 -15.51 -11.82
CA LYS A 227 -15.91 -16.18 -12.16
C LYS A 227 -15.71 -17.36 -13.10
N THR A 228 -16.23 -18.53 -12.69
CA THR A 228 -16.31 -19.72 -13.54
C THR A 228 -17.77 -20.16 -13.70
N VAL A 229 -18.14 -20.62 -14.91
CA VAL A 229 -19.46 -21.17 -15.23
C VAL A 229 -19.25 -22.56 -15.80
N THR A 230 -19.89 -23.55 -15.18
CA THR A 230 -19.79 -24.97 -15.53
C THR A 230 -21.17 -25.57 -15.80
N GLY A 231 -21.18 -26.86 -16.13
CA GLY A 231 -22.38 -27.59 -16.49
C GLY A 231 -22.79 -27.42 -17.94
N ASN A 232 -23.51 -28.41 -18.46
CA ASN A 232 -23.93 -28.46 -19.86
C ASN A 232 -25.03 -27.44 -20.22
N GLN A 233 -25.66 -26.79 -19.23
CA GLN A 233 -26.64 -25.72 -19.41
C GLN A 233 -26.12 -24.36 -18.89
N GLY A 234 -24.85 -24.27 -18.52
CA GLY A 234 -24.25 -23.02 -18.05
C GLY A 234 -24.09 -21.98 -19.17
N PHE A 235 -24.66 -20.79 -18.99
CA PHE A 235 -24.57 -19.69 -19.95
C PHE A 235 -23.30 -18.86 -19.71
N ARG A 236 -22.28 -19.04 -20.55
CA ARG A 236 -20.94 -18.47 -20.34
C ARG A 236 -20.82 -16.99 -20.69
N ASP A 237 -21.73 -16.45 -21.50
CA ASP A 237 -21.75 -15.01 -21.83
C ASP A 237 -22.56 -14.17 -20.83
N GLN A 238 -23.21 -14.84 -19.86
CA GLN A 238 -23.90 -14.17 -18.77
C GLN A 238 -22.93 -13.45 -17.84
N TYR A 239 -23.31 -12.24 -17.45
CA TYR A 239 -22.69 -11.51 -16.36
C TYR A 239 -23.42 -11.79 -15.04
N PHE A 240 -22.66 -12.27 -14.06
CA PHE A 240 -23.11 -12.49 -12.69
C PHE A 240 -22.79 -11.25 -11.86
N LYS A 241 -23.74 -10.84 -11.02
CA LYS A 241 -23.60 -9.67 -10.15
C LYS A 241 -22.93 -10.08 -8.85
N PHE A 242 -21.84 -9.39 -8.52
CA PHE A 242 -21.18 -9.48 -7.23
C PHE A 242 -21.30 -8.15 -6.50
N HIS A 243 -21.60 -8.21 -5.20
CA HIS A 243 -21.41 -7.12 -4.26
C HIS A 243 -20.15 -7.38 -3.46
N VAL A 244 -19.28 -6.38 -3.36
CA VAL A 244 -18.03 -6.44 -2.61
C VAL A 244 -18.02 -5.31 -1.60
N ASP A 245 -17.88 -5.65 -0.32
CA ASP A 245 -17.60 -4.67 0.73
C ASP A 245 -16.15 -4.85 1.19
N ILE A 246 -15.46 -3.73 1.34
CA ILE A 246 -14.10 -3.63 1.85
C ILE A 246 -14.09 -2.59 2.97
N THR A 247 -13.55 -2.96 4.12
CA THR A 247 -13.47 -2.08 5.29
C THR A 247 -12.07 -2.13 5.89
N ASP A 248 -11.84 -1.29 6.91
CA ASP A 248 -10.54 -1.14 7.56
C ASP A 248 -9.43 -0.59 6.65
N LEU A 249 -9.79 0.10 5.55
CA LEU A 249 -8.86 0.86 4.72
C LEU A 249 -8.52 2.22 5.37
N ASP A 250 -7.56 2.92 4.78
CA ASP A 250 -7.31 4.33 5.10
C ASP A 250 -8.43 5.20 4.52
N GLY A 251 -8.83 6.25 5.23
CA GLY A 251 -9.88 7.17 4.78
C GLY A 251 -9.48 7.81 3.44
N GLY A 252 -10.36 7.75 2.44
CA GLY A 252 -10.07 8.28 1.10
C GLY A 252 -9.03 7.46 0.30
N ALA A 253 -8.70 6.23 0.73
CA ALA A 253 -7.76 5.37 0.01
C ALA A 253 -8.20 5.16 -1.45
N ARG A 254 -7.24 5.26 -2.38
CA ARG A 254 -7.46 5.00 -3.80
C ARG A 254 -6.86 3.65 -4.17
N LEU A 255 -7.65 2.80 -4.82
CA LEU A 255 -7.28 1.43 -5.21
C LEU A 255 -7.51 1.25 -6.70
N PHE A 256 -6.51 0.76 -7.43
CA PHE A 256 -6.64 0.51 -8.86
C PHE A 256 -7.21 -0.87 -9.15
N LEU A 257 -8.08 -0.95 -10.15
CA LEU A 257 -8.70 -2.18 -10.59
C LEU A 257 -8.04 -2.72 -11.86
N THR A 258 -7.61 -3.99 -11.80
CA THR A 258 -7.00 -4.73 -12.91
C THR A 258 -7.70 -6.06 -13.11
N ASP A 259 -7.38 -6.80 -14.18
CA ASP A 259 -7.62 -8.24 -14.19
C ASP A 259 -6.60 -8.98 -13.30
N LYS A 260 -6.74 -10.31 -13.20
CA LYS A 260 -5.83 -11.18 -12.43
C LYS A 260 -4.37 -11.14 -12.90
N ASP A 261 -4.13 -10.76 -14.16
CA ASP A 261 -2.80 -10.73 -14.77
C ASP A 261 -2.19 -9.30 -14.70
N GLY A 262 -2.90 -8.35 -14.11
CA GLY A 262 -2.46 -6.96 -13.93
C GLY A 262 -2.76 -6.04 -15.10
N HIS A 263 -3.48 -6.49 -16.14
CA HIS A 263 -3.92 -5.60 -17.20
C HIS A 263 -5.02 -4.67 -16.70
N LYS A 264 -5.17 -3.52 -17.37
CA LYS A 264 -6.12 -2.45 -17.01
C LYS A 264 -7.28 -2.35 -18.01
N PRO A 265 -8.12 -3.40 -18.19
CA PRO A 265 -9.15 -3.41 -19.24
C PRO A 265 -10.38 -2.57 -18.87
N TYR A 266 -10.51 -2.14 -17.62
CA TYR A 266 -11.74 -1.56 -17.09
C TYR A 266 -11.85 -0.05 -17.26
N LYS A 267 -13.08 0.41 -17.48
CA LYS A 267 -13.46 1.82 -17.49
C LYS A 267 -14.69 2.09 -16.63
N SER A 268 -14.80 3.31 -16.12
CA SER A 268 -15.95 3.72 -15.29
C SER A 268 -17.28 3.74 -16.07
N THR A 269 -17.20 3.82 -17.40
CA THR A 269 -18.33 3.82 -18.32
C THR A 269 -18.69 2.43 -18.85
N ASP A 270 -17.98 1.37 -18.44
CA ASP A 270 -18.24 0.02 -18.94
C ASP A 270 -19.67 -0.41 -18.63
N THR A 271 -20.31 -1.05 -19.61
CA THR A 271 -21.64 -1.67 -19.48
C THR A 271 -21.59 -3.14 -19.83
N VAL A 272 -22.53 -3.92 -19.30
CA VAL A 272 -22.63 -5.36 -19.58
C VAL A 272 -23.84 -5.68 -20.45
N ALA A 273 -23.74 -6.73 -21.28
CA ALA A 273 -24.74 -7.06 -22.28
C ALA A 273 -25.83 -8.03 -21.79
N TYR A 274 -25.52 -8.88 -20.79
CA TYR A 274 -26.38 -9.98 -20.36
C TYR A 274 -26.37 -10.17 -18.84
N ALA A 275 -26.93 -9.21 -18.09
CA ALA A 275 -27.09 -9.33 -16.65
C ALA A 275 -28.48 -9.87 -16.30
N TYR A 276 -28.55 -10.80 -15.34
CA TYR A 276 -29.82 -11.30 -14.83
C TYR A 276 -30.52 -10.24 -13.97
N ASN A 277 -31.83 -10.14 -14.13
CA ASN A 277 -32.69 -9.28 -13.33
C ASN A 277 -33.66 -10.16 -12.53
N ALA A 278 -33.44 -10.27 -11.22
CA ALA A 278 -34.25 -11.10 -10.33
C ALA A 278 -35.73 -10.64 -10.28
N GLY A 279 -36.01 -9.34 -10.42
CA GLY A 279 -37.36 -8.79 -10.38
C GLY A 279 -38.19 -9.13 -11.62
N THR A 280 -37.55 -9.28 -12.79
CA THR A 280 -38.23 -9.61 -14.05
C THR A 280 -38.05 -11.05 -14.49
N GLY A 281 -37.09 -11.77 -13.91
CA GLY A 281 -36.65 -13.09 -14.34
C GLY A 281 -36.01 -13.12 -15.74
N LYS A 282 -35.59 -11.96 -16.26
CA LYS A 282 -35.03 -11.81 -17.62
C LYS A 282 -33.58 -11.38 -17.59
N ARG A 283 -32.94 -11.49 -18.76
CA ARG A 283 -31.59 -10.98 -19.02
C ARG A 283 -31.70 -9.72 -19.83
N ASP A 284 -31.17 -8.63 -19.28
CA ASP A 284 -31.17 -7.32 -19.91
C ASP A 284 -29.71 -6.85 -20.06
N GLY A 285 -29.47 -5.93 -20.99
CA GLY A 285 -28.18 -5.29 -21.20
C GLY A 285 -28.19 -3.80 -20.88
N GLY A 286 -27.00 -3.19 -20.84
CA GLY A 286 -26.79 -1.75 -20.62
C GLY A 286 -26.61 -1.37 -19.15
N GLN A 287 -26.62 -2.33 -18.23
CA GLN A 287 -26.27 -2.10 -16.83
C GLN A 287 -24.79 -1.69 -16.75
N LYS A 288 -24.48 -0.73 -15.89
CA LYS A 288 -23.09 -0.37 -15.58
C LYS A 288 -22.38 -1.58 -14.98
N ARG A 289 -21.17 -1.84 -15.45
CA ARG A 289 -20.34 -2.94 -14.95
C ARG A 289 -19.87 -2.71 -13.53
N PHE A 290 -19.60 -1.46 -13.17
CA PHE A 290 -19.14 -1.03 -11.85
C PHE A 290 -20.12 0.00 -11.30
N VAL A 291 -20.63 -0.25 -10.09
CA VAL A 291 -21.54 0.67 -9.41
C VAL A 291 -21.13 0.77 -7.95
N ALA A 292 -20.64 1.94 -7.53
CA ALA A 292 -20.33 2.16 -6.12
C ALA A 292 -21.63 2.32 -5.31
N THR A 293 -21.65 1.76 -4.10
CA THR A 293 -22.70 2.00 -3.12
C THR A 293 -22.64 3.46 -2.67
N GLU A 294 -23.79 4.14 -2.65
CA GLU A 294 -23.87 5.55 -2.27
C GLU A 294 -23.24 5.80 -0.88
N GLY A 295 -22.37 6.82 -0.80
CA GLY A 295 -21.67 7.18 0.44
C GLY A 295 -20.57 6.22 0.89
N LYS A 296 -20.34 5.11 0.18
CA LYS A 296 -19.32 4.10 0.49
C LYS A 296 -18.29 3.95 -0.63
N GLY A 297 -17.95 5.06 -1.27
CA GLY A 297 -16.88 5.14 -2.26
C GLY A 297 -17.33 5.61 -3.64
N SER A 298 -16.41 5.66 -4.58
CA SER A 298 -16.65 6.11 -5.95
C SER A 298 -15.68 5.51 -6.95
N PHE A 299 -16.11 5.42 -8.21
CA PHE A 299 -15.25 5.02 -9.33
C PHE A 299 -14.89 6.21 -10.21
N ALA A 300 -13.64 6.26 -10.66
CA ALA A 300 -13.17 7.25 -11.62
C ALA A 300 -12.08 6.66 -12.53
N ASP A 301 -12.06 7.08 -13.81
CA ASP A 301 -10.94 6.82 -14.69
C ASP A 301 -9.83 7.84 -14.41
N VAL A 302 -8.68 7.35 -13.94
CA VAL A 302 -7.55 8.18 -13.54
C VAL A 302 -6.42 8.06 -14.56
N SER A 303 -5.82 9.18 -14.93
CA SER A 303 -4.59 9.26 -15.71
C SER A 303 -3.40 9.53 -14.81
N ALA A 304 -2.26 8.87 -15.06
CA ALA A 304 -1.02 9.14 -14.35
C ALA A 304 -0.57 10.61 -14.58
N PRO A 305 -0.02 11.28 -13.56
CA PRO A 305 0.64 12.58 -13.73
C PRO A 305 1.75 12.53 -14.78
N ALA A 306 2.04 13.66 -15.43
CA ALA A 306 3.11 13.74 -16.42
C ALA A 306 4.46 13.38 -15.79
N GLY A 307 5.16 12.38 -16.36
CA GLY A 307 6.44 11.90 -15.84
C GLY A 307 6.36 10.93 -14.65
N ALA A 308 5.15 10.53 -14.23
CA ALA A 308 4.93 9.47 -13.25
C ALA A 308 4.82 8.09 -13.92
N ASP A 309 4.90 7.04 -13.10
CA ASP A 309 4.73 5.65 -13.52
C ASP A 309 3.33 5.41 -14.14
N ALA A 310 3.27 4.65 -15.24
CA ALA A 310 2.03 4.23 -15.89
C ALA A 310 1.14 3.38 -14.96
N ASP A 311 1.71 2.81 -13.91
CA ASP A 311 0.98 2.09 -12.87
C ASP A 311 -0.04 2.96 -12.13
N MET A 312 0.09 4.29 -12.17
CA MET A 312 -0.85 5.29 -11.59
C MET A 312 -2.06 5.64 -12.48
N SER A 313 -2.42 4.77 -13.44
CA SER A 313 -3.53 5.01 -14.37
C SER A 313 -4.53 3.85 -14.42
N GLY A 314 -5.77 4.10 -14.87
CA GLY A 314 -6.82 3.09 -15.02
C GLY A 314 -8.09 3.42 -14.23
N LEU A 315 -8.99 2.45 -14.12
CA LEU A 315 -10.17 2.57 -13.26
C LEU A 315 -9.73 2.48 -11.80
N ALA A 316 -10.04 3.53 -11.03
CA ALA A 316 -9.76 3.62 -9.61
C ALA A 316 -11.06 3.59 -8.80
N LEU A 317 -11.02 2.86 -7.69
CA LEU A 317 -11.99 2.89 -6.60
C LEU A 317 -11.43 3.81 -5.50
N THR A 318 -12.18 4.81 -5.08
CA THR A 318 -11.83 5.64 -3.92
C THR A 318 -12.75 5.28 -2.76
N ALA A 319 -12.19 4.87 -1.62
CA ALA A 319 -12.92 4.63 -0.39
C ALA A 319 -13.46 5.94 0.18
N ASN A 320 -14.47 5.87 1.05
CA ASN A 320 -14.92 7.04 1.78
C ASN A 320 -13.94 7.44 2.88
N ASP A 321 -14.20 8.56 3.55
CA ASP A 321 -13.34 9.11 4.61
C ASP A 321 -13.23 8.20 5.85
N SER A 322 -14.14 7.22 6.00
CA SER A 322 -14.10 6.21 7.06
C SER A 322 -13.35 4.94 6.67
N GLY A 323 -12.74 4.89 5.49
CA GLY A 323 -11.99 3.71 5.03
C GLY A 323 -12.90 2.56 4.61
N ASN A 324 -14.08 2.87 4.06
CA ASN A 324 -15.00 1.88 3.52
C ASN A 324 -15.18 2.05 2.02
N ALA A 325 -15.12 0.94 1.30
CA ALA A 325 -15.44 0.86 -0.11
C ALA A 325 -16.46 -0.28 -0.34
N SER A 326 -17.60 0.02 -0.94
CA SER A 326 -18.66 -0.95 -1.22
C SER A 326 -19.15 -0.75 -2.64
N PHE A 327 -19.23 -1.82 -3.42
CA PHE A 327 -19.59 -1.72 -4.84
C PHE A 327 -20.15 -3.01 -5.41
N ASP A 328 -20.94 -2.86 -6.47
CA ASP A 328 -21.33 -3.93 -7.36
C ASP A 328 -20.36 -4.03 -8.54
N VAL A 329 -20.01 -5.26 -8.92
CA VAL A 329 -19.30 -5.59 -10.16
C VAL A 329 -19.96 -6.76 -10.89
N TYR A 330 -19.98 -6.69 -12.21
CA TYR A 330 -20.47 -7.75 -13.07
C TYR A 330 -19.32 -8.50 -13.75
N LEU A 331 -19.26 -9.83 -13.58
CA LEU A 331 -18.26 -10.71 -14.19
C LEU A 331 -18.93 -11.86 -14.95
N LYS A 332 -18.46 -12.16 -16.16
CA LYS A 332 -18.85 -13.38 -16.90
C LYS A 332 -17.82 -14.50 -16.74
N HIS A 333 -18.10 -15.65 -17.35
CA HIS A 333 -17.18 -16.79 -17.33
C HIS A 333 -15.77 -16.41 -17.78
N GLY A 334 -14.76 -16.78 -16.97
CA GLY A 334 -13.35 -16.56 -17.26
C GLY A 334 -12.85 -15.15 -16.92
N GLU A 335 -13.73 -14.23 -16.53
CA GLU A 335 -13.33 -12.89 -16.12
C GLU A 335 -12.90 -12.84 -14.64
N SER A 336 -12.12 -11.80 -14.32
CA SER A 336 -11.58 -11.57 -12.99
C SER A 336 -11.45 -10.10 -12.67
N LEU A 337 -11.73 -9.70 -11.43
CA LEU A 337 -11.43 -8.37 -10.92
C LEU A 337 -10.33 -8.51 -9.86
N LYS A 338 -9.23 -7.77 -9.98
CA LYS A 338 -8.23 -7.61 -8.94
C LYS A 338 -8.27 -6.18 -8.41
N VAL A 339 -8.50 -6.05 -7.10
CA VAL A 339 -8.36 -4.80 -6.35
C VAL A 339 -6.94 -4.76 -5.81
N ASN A 340 -6.13 -3.84 -6.34
CA ASN A 340 -4.71 -3.74 -6.02
C ASN A 340 -4.47 -2.90 -4.77
N GLY A 341 -3.49 -3.30 -3.97
CA GLY A 341 -2.89 -2.40 -2.99
C GLY A 341 -3.75 -2.11 -1.75
N LEU A 342 -4.51 -3.10 -1.27
CA LEU A 342 -5.29 -2.99 -0.04
C LEU A 342 -4.36 -2.89 1.17
N THR A 343 -4.62 -1.95 2.07
CA THR A 343 -3.87 -1.79 3.31
C THR A 343 -3.88 -3.10 4.13
N GLU A 344 -2.75 -3.44 4.75
CA GLU A 344 -2.65 -4.60 5.63
C GLU A 344 -3.76 -4.61 6.70
N GLY A 345 -4.41 -5.76 6.90
CA GLY A 345 -5.51 -5.91 7.84
C GLY A 345 -6.88 -5.46 7.32
N ALA A 346 -6.98 -5.03 6.06
CA ALA A 346 -8.26 -4.78 5.40
C ALA A 346 -9.18 -6.00 5.50
N LYS A 347 -10.49 -5.76 5.64
CA LYS A 347 -11.50 -6.80 5.68
C LYS A 347 -12.36 -6.75 4.44
N TYR A 348 -12.88 -7.90 4.02
CA TYR A 348 -13.79 -7.94 2.89
C TYR A 348 -14.89 -8.99 3.03
N THR A 349 -15.99 -8.74 2.33
CA THR A 349 -17.05 -9.70 2.00
C THR A 349 -17.30 -9.69 0.51
N VAL A 350 -17.59 -10.86 -0.05
CA VAL A 350 -18.05 -11.01 -1.43
C VAL A 350 -19.39 -11.73 -1.40
N THR A 351 -20.35 -11.17 -2.11
CA THR A 351 -21.69 -11.70 -2.21
C THR A 351 -22.07 -11.79 -3.67
N GLU A 352 -22.38 -12.99 -4.17
CA GLU A 352 -22.99 -13.13 -5.48
C GLU A 352 -24.52 -13.05 -5.35
N THR A 353 -25.20 -12.38 -6.29
CA THR A 353 -26.66 -12.52 -6.40
C THR A 353 -26.99 -13.95 -6.84
N SER A 354 -27.78 -14.67 -6.04
CA SER A 354 -28.13 -16.05 -6.32
C SER A 354 -29.14 -16.16 -7.46
N GLU A 355 -28.97 -17.17 -8.30
CA GLU A 355 -29.78 -17.43 -9.49
C GLU A 355 -30.15 -18.93 -9.58
N ASP A 356 -30.60 -19.40 -10.74
CA ASP A 356 -30.94 -20.81 -11.00
C ASP A 356 -29.71 -21.72 -11.24
N TYR A 357 -28.60 -21.39 -10.56
CA TYR A 357 -27.33 -22.11 -10.58
C TYR A 357 -27.00 -22.65 -9.19
N SER A 358 -26.18 -23.70 -9.14
CA SER A 358 -25.53 -24.12 -7.90
C SER A 358 -24.22 -23.34 -7.75
N ALA A 359 -24.17 -22.38 -6.84
CA ALA A 359 -22.97 -21.60 -6.54
C ALA A 359 -22.05 -22.36 -5.56
N SER A 360 -20.74 -22.20 -5.76
CA SER A 360 -19.69 -22.63 -4.84
C SER A 360 -18.51 -21.67 -4.91
N ALA A 361 -17.71 -21.58 -3.85
CA ALA A 361 -16.55 -20.68 -3.81
C ALA A 361 -15.29 -21.36 -3.27
N THR A 362 -14.14 -20.84 -3.67
CA THR A 362 -12.85 -21.17 -3.06
C THR A 362 -12.09 -19.89 -2.68
N LYS A 363 -11.34 -19.95 -1.59
CA LYS A 363 -10.32 -18.98 -1.20
C LYS A 363 -8.95 -19.61 -1.39
N ASN A 364 -8.12 -19.05 -2.27
CA ASN A 364 -6.79 -19.59 -2.62
C ASN A 364 -6.84 -21.09 -2.98
N ALA A 365 -7.79 -21.46 -3.84
CA ALA A 365 -8.07 -22.83 -4.26
C ALA A 365 -8.52 -23.81 -3.16
N GLN A 366 -8.78 -23.32 -1.94
CA GLN A 366 -9.39 -24.10 -0.85
C GLN A 366 -10.88 -23.77 -0.76
N ALA A 367 -11.74 -24.77 -0.55
CA ALA A 367 -13.17 -24.55 -0.41
C ALA A 367 -13.48 -23.58 0.73
N ILE A 368 -14.44 -22.67 0.50
CA ILE A 368 -14.99 -21.77 1.52
C ILE A 368 -16.52 -21.85 1.46
N ASP A 369 -17.14 -21.88 2.64
CA ASP A 369 -18.59 -22.02 2.75
C ASP A 369 -19.30 -20.73 2.30
N LEU A 370 -20.42 -20.93 1.59
CA LEU A 370 -21.33 -19.86 1.21
C LEU A 370 -22.57 -19.88 2.10
N THR A 371 -22.96 -18.71 2.58
CA THR A 371 -24.24 -18.49 3.23
C THR A 371 -25.26 -18.14 2.15
N HIS A 372 -26.21 -19.04 1.93
CA HIS A 372 -27.29 -18.87 0.96
C HIS A 372 -28.52 -18.22 1.61
N SER A 373 -28.94 -17.05 1.12
CA SER A 373 -30.21 -16.40 1.51
C SER A 373 -31.20 -16.47 0.36
N LYS A 374 -32.32 -17.16 0.60
CA LYS A 374 -33.44 -17.21 -0.36
C LYS A 374 -34.23 -15.91 -0.40
N ASP A 375 -34.34 -15.25 0.74
CA ASP A 375 -35.13 -14.03 0.89
C ASP A 375 -34.43 -12.84 0.23
N ASP A 376 -33.09 -12.78 0.35
CA ASP A 376 -32.27 -11.70 -0.23
C ASP A 376 -31.72 -12.04 -1.62
N HIS A 377 -31.92 -13.29 -2.09
CA HIS A 377 -31.33 -13.82 -3.31
C HIS A 377 -29.80 -13.66 -3.37
N THR A 378 -29.09 -14.21 -2.37
CA THR A 378 -27.63 -14.07 -2.26
C THR A 378 -26.89 -15.36 -1.88
N ASP A 379 -25.63 -15.43 -2.32
CA ASP A 379 -24.62 -16.41 -1.92
C ASP A 379 -23.34 -15.69 -1.46
N ALA A 380 -23.18 -15.55 -0.15
CA ALA A 380 -22.13 -14.73 0.47
C ALA A 380 -21.06 -15.55 1.19
N ILE A 381 -19.80 -15.17 1.05
CA ILE A 381 -18.77 -15.60 2.00
C ILE A 381 -18.90 -14.81 3.31
N ALA A 382 -18.54 -15.43 4.43
CA ALA A 382 -18.39 -14.71 5.68
C ALA A 382 -17.27 -13.65 5.58
N THR A 383 -17.33 -12.60 6.40
CA THR A 383 -16.28 -11.57 6.42
C THR A 383 -14.90 -12.17 6.66
N GLN A 384 -13.98 -11.82 5.77
CA GLN A 384 -12.58 -12.24 5.82
C GLN A 384 -11.71 -11.06 6.24
N THR A 385 -10.61 -11.36 6.94
CA THR A 385 -9.48 -10.44 7.08
C THR A 385 -8.42 -10.84 6.07
N LEU A 386 -7.92 -9.88 5.30
CA LEU A 386 -6.91 -10.09 4.28
C LEU A 386 -5.56 -10.38 4.96
N ALA A 387 -5.01 -11.58 4.76
CA ALA A 387 -3.77 -12.04 5.40
C ALA A 387 -2.60 -12.21 4.40
N GLY A 388 -2.82 -11.82 3.15
CA GLY A 388 -2.08 -12.29 1.98
C GLY A 388 -2.65 -11.63 0.73
N ASP A 389 -1.95 -11.74 -0.39
CA ASP A 389 -2.65 -11.67 -1.68
C ASP A 389 -3.62 -12.85 -1.73
N GLU A 390 -4.91 -12.58 -1.96
CA GLU A 390 -5.97 -13.57 -1.87
C GLU A 390 -6.80 -13.63 -3.15
N THR A 391 -7.21 -14.84 -3.53
CA THR A 391 -8.12 -15.08 -4.64
C THR A 391 -9.39 -15.75 -4.13
N ILE A 392 -10.54 -15.11 -4.36
CA ILE A 392 -11.88 -15.67 -4.21
C ILE A 392 -12.39 -16.08 -5.58
N ALA A 393 -12.67 -17.37 -5.77
CA ALA A 393 -13.16 -17.89 -7.04
C ALA A 393 -14.55 -18.48 -6.88
N TYR A 394 -15.54 -17.88 -7.55
CA TYR A 394 -16.92 -18.36 -7.57
C TYR A 394 -17.17 -19.22 -8.81
N THR A 395 -17.72 -20.41 -8.61
CA THR A 395 -18.14 -21.34 -9.66
C THR A 395 -19.65 -21.51 -9.63
N ASN A 396 -20.32 -21.20 -10.75
CA ASN A 396 -21.74 -21.48 -10.94
C ASN A 396 -21.93 -22.64 -11.88
N ASP A 397 -22.51 -23.71 -11.34
CA ASP A 397 -22.81 -24.91 -12.08
C ASP A 397 -24.29 -25.00 -12.43
N ARG A 398 -24.58 -25.38 -13.69
CA ARG A 398 -25.93 -25.70 -14.12
C ARG A 398 -25.93 -26.88 -15.07
N GLU A 399 -26.35 -28.02 -14.55
CA GLU A 399 -26.58 -29.24 -15.32
C GLU A 399 -28.05 -29.40 -15.69
N GLY A 400 -28.30 -29.93 -16.88
CA GLY A 400 -29.62 -30.33 -17.34
C GLY A 400 -29.56 -31.67 -18.06
N VAL A 401 -30.58 -32.49 -17.87
CA VAL A 401 -30.76 -33.69 -18.70
C VAL A 401 -31.45 -33.24 -19.99
N LEU A 402 -30.78 -33.39 -21.14
CA LEU A 402 -31.45 -33.23 -22.43
C LEU A 402 -32.45 -34.37 -22.58
N PRO A 403 -33.77 -34.12 -22.64
CA PRO A 403 -34.71 -35.18 -22.96
C PRO A 403 -34.49 -35.53 -24.43
N THR A 404 -33.81 -36.66 -24.69
CA THR A 404 -33.68 -37.23 -26.03
C THR A 404 -35.01 -37.87 -26.43
N GLY A 405 -36.02 -37.05 -26.65
CA GLY A 405 -37.36 -37.46 -27.06
C GLY A 405 -37.65 -37.04 -28.49
N ILE A 406 -37.44 -37.94 -29.45
CA ILE A 406 -38.34 -37.96 -30.60
C ILE A 406 -39.70 -38.39 -30.03
N TYR A 407 -40.60 -37.44 -29.80
CA TYR A 407 -42.00 -37.72 -29.53
C TYR A 407 -42.60 -38.40 -30.76
N HIS A 408 -42.59 -39.74 -30.81
CA HIS A 408 -43.49 -40.47 -31.70
C HIS A 408 -44.89 -40.37 -31.10
N ASN A 409 -45.75 -39.55 -31.72
CA ASN A 409 -47.19 -39.62 -31.54
C ASN A 409 -47.68 -40.99 -32.02
N ASN A 410 -47.56 -42.02 -31.18
CA ASN A 410 -48.35 -43.23 -31.31
C ASN A 410 -49.03 -43.49 -29.97
N ARG A 411 -50.31 -43.13 -29.91
CA ARG A 411 -51.25 -43.67 -28.93
C ARG A 411 -51.35 -45.18 -29.15
N ALA A 412 -50.49 -45.96 -28.52
CA ALA A 412 -50.73 -47.37 -28.20
C ALA A 412 -49.65 -47.87 -27.22
N ALA A 413 -50.10 -48.14 -25.98
CA ALA A 413 -49.56 -49.06 -24.99
C ALA A 413 -48.03 -49.20 -24.84
N PHE A 414 -47.48 -48.84 -23.67
CA PHE A 414 -46.83 -49.80 -22.75
C PHE A 414 -46.60 -49.15 -21.38
N ASN A 415 -46.74 -49.99 -20.35
CA ASN A 415 -46.84 -49.66 -18.93
C ASN A 415 -45.52 -49.21 -18.28
N ILE A 416 -45.65 -48.29 -17.31
CA ILE A 416 -45.03 -48.26 -15.97
C ILE A 416 -43.65 -48.93 -15.79
N MET A 417 -42.61 -48.13 -15.49
CA MET A 417 -41.78 -48.21 -14.26
C MET A 417 -40.61 -47.21 -14.32
N GLY A 418 -40.36 -46.50 -13.21
CA GLY A 418 -39.09 -45.77 -13.07
C GLY A 418 -38.99 -44.56 -12.12
N ILE A 419 -39.82 -44.44 -11.08
CA ILE A 419 -39.46 -43.60 -9.93
C ILE A 419 -38.31 -44.31 -9.20
N ALA A 420 -37.06 -43.85 -9.38
CA ALA A 420 -35.97 -44.12 -8.43
C ALA A 420 -34.69 -43.34 -8.78
N ALA A 421 -34.43 -42.24 -8.08
CA ALA A 421 -33.09 -41.93 -7.53
C ALA A 421 -33.11 -40.77 -6.49
N ALA A 422 -34.16 -40.67 -5.66
CA ALA A 422 -34.11 -39.96 -4.38
C ALA A 422 -33.66 -40.88 -3.21
N GLY A 423 -32.94 -41.97 -3.52
CA GLY A 423 -32.57 -43.03 -2.58
C GLY A 423 -31.08 -43.13 -2.23
N GLY A 424 -30.27 -42.14 -2.61
CA GLY A 424 -28.80 -42.18 -2.46
C GLY A 424 -28.25 -41.82 -1.07
N ALA A 425 -29.00 -41.10 -0.24
CA ALA A 425 -28.47 -40.55 1.02
C ALA A 425 -28.86 -41.30 2.30
N ILE A 426 -29.80 -42.25 2.26
CA ILE A 426 -30.27 -42.98 3.47
C ILE A 426 -29.66 -44.40 3.59
N ALA A 427 -29.11 -44.97 2.51
CA ALA A 427 -28.59 -46.34 2.50
C ALA A 427 -27.19 -46.52 3.14
N ILE A 428 -26.47 -45.43 3.44
CA ILE A 428 -25.09 -45.51 3.99
C ILE A 428 -25.08 -45.56 5.54
N VAL A 429 -26.15 -45.13 6.22
CA VAL A 429 -26.18 -45.08 7.70
C VAL A 429 -26.70 -46.37 8.36
N ILE A 430 -27.46 -47.23 7.63
CA ILE A 430 -28.00 -48.48 8.22
C ILE A 430 -27.03 -49.68 8.11
N ARG A 431 -26.05 -49.65 7.20
CA ARG A 431 -25.04 -50.73 7.08
C ARG A 431 -24.00 -50.76 8.20
N LYS A 432 -23.87 -49.69 8.98
CA LYS A 432 -22.90 -49.61 10.10
C LYS A 432 -23.47 -50.08 11.45
N ARG A 433 -24.79 -50.29 11.58
CA ARG A 433 -25.42 -50.75 12.84
C ARG A 433 -25.80 -52.24 12.87
N ARG A 434 -25.90 -52.95 11.73
CA ARG A 434 -26.18 -54.40 11.73
C ARG A 434 -24.95 -55.30 11.94
N LYS A 435 -23.74 -54.84 11.60
CA LYS A 435 -22.52 -55.65 11.81
C LYS A 435 -22.10 -55.78 13.28
N ASN A 436 -22.54 -54.88 14.16
CA ASN A 436 -22.19 -54.95 15.59
C ASN A 436 -23.17 -55.82 16.41
N VAL A 437 -24.34 -56.16 15.87
CA VAL A 437 -25.34 -57.01 16.53
C VAL A 437 -25.17 -58.49 16.13
N GLU A 438 -24.77 -58.77 14.88
CA GLU A 438 -24.47 -60.14 14.42
C GLU A 438 -23.15 -60.71 14.96
N GLN A 439 -22.25 -59.87 15.48
CA GLN A 439 -21.03 -60.32 16.15
C GLN A 439 -21.24 -60.57 17.66
N ALA A 440 -22.28 -59.99 18.27
CA ALA A 440 -22.67 -60.24 19.66
C ALA A 440 -23.54 -61.51 19.83
N LEU A 441 -24.28 -61.92 18.79
CA LEU A 441 -25.12 -63.13 18.79
C LEU A 441 -24.40 -64.42 18.33
N LYS A 442 -23.15 -64.34 17.84
CA LYS A 442 -22.34 -65.51 17.47
C LYS A 442 -21.37 -66.02 18.55
N ASN A 443 -21.27 -65.33 19.68
CA ASN A 443 -20.45 -65.75 20.83
C ASN A 443 -21.26 -66.32 22.02
N SER A 444 -22.57 -66.53 21.88
CA SER A 444 -23.39 -67.20 22.92
C SER A 444 -23.83 -68.61 22.55
N ASN A 445 -23.20 -69.24 21.55
CA ASN A 445 -23.34 -70.67 21.27
C ASN A 445 -22.03 -71.23 20.70
N LYS A 446 -21.03 -71.35 21.58
CA LYS A 446 -20.06 -72.43 21.58
C LYS A 446 -19.46 -72.61 22.97
#